data_AF-A0A0G1JZ49-F1
#
_entry.id   AF-A0A0G1JZ49-F1
#
_cell.length_a   1.000
_cell.length_b   1.000
_cell.length_c   1.000
_cell.angle_alpha   90.00
_cell.angle_beta   90.00
_cell.angle_gamma   90.00
#
_symmetry.space_group_name_H-M   'P 1'
#
loop_
_entity.id
_entity.type
_entity.pdbx_description
1 polymer ?
#
loop_
_entity_poly.entity_id
_entity_poly.type
_entity_poly.pdbx_seq_one_letter_code
_entity_poly.pdbx_strand_id
1 'polypeptide(L)' 'MFVAYSPEFDVSSCGRSVSEASKNLKDAMIGFLESARERGVLREILEEAGYSVGETGNHQLHAPKFFMFEDTMIPLQYA' A
#
# COMPACT_ATOMS: atom_id res chain seq x y z
N MET A 1 9.08 9.78 -15.20
CA MET A 1 8.11 9.89 -14.08
C MET A 1 7.84 8.47 -13.64
N PHE A 2 8.00 8.16 -12.35
CA PHE A 2 7.74 6.84 -11.78
C PHE A 2 6.65 6.96 -10.74
N VAL A 3 5.81 5.93 -10.63
CA VAL A 3 4.75 5.80 -9.62
C VAL A 3 5.05 4.57 -8.78
N ALA A 4 4.93 4.72 -7.46
CA ALA A 4 4.94 3.62 -6.51
C ALA A 4 3.54 3.57 -5.86
N TYR A 5 3.03 2.36 -5.63
CA TYR A 5 1.67 2.12 -5.19
C TYR A 5 1.64 1.01 -4.14
N SER A 6 0.85 1.18 -3.08
CA SER A 6 0.49 0.15 -2.10
C SER A 6 -0.97 -0.24 -2.32
N PRO A 7 -1.24 -1.38 -2.95
CA PRO A 7 -2.61 -1.85 -3.21
C PRO A 7 -3.44 -2.02 -1.95
N GLU A 8 -2.82 -2.42 -0.84
CA GLU A 8 -3.48 -2.74 0.43
C GLU A 8 -4.14 -1.52 1.07
N PHE A 9 -3.61 -0.33 0.80
CA PHE A 9 -4.09 0.93 1.39
C PHE A 9 -4.59 1.92 0.35
N ASP A 10 -4.59 1.56 -0.93
CA ASP A 10 -4.87 2.45 -2.06
C ASP A 10 -4.06 3.77 -2.01
N VAL A 11 -2.80 3.67 -1.57
CA VAL A 11 -1.89 4.82 -1.45
C VAL A 11 -0.89 4.77 -2.60
N SER A 12 -0.80 5.85 -3.36
CA SER A 12 0.21 6.01 -4.40
C SER A 12 1.07 7.25 -4.17
N SER A 13 2.27 7.23 -4.73
CA SER A 13 3.16 8.38 -4.78
C SER A 13 4.04 8.34 -6.03
N CYS A 14 4.69 9.46 -6.35
CA CYS A 14 5.48 9.59 -7.57
C CYS A 14 6.86 10.22 -7.34
N GLY A 15 7.79 9.96 -8.25
CA GLY A 15 9.14 10.52 -8.22
C GLY A 15 9.79 10.56 -9.61
N ARG A 16 10.92 11.25 -9.71
CA ARG A 16 11.73 11.33 -10.94
C ARG A 16 12.58 10.08 -11.15
N SER A 17 12.82 9.31 -10.08
CA SER A 17 13.48 8.01 -10.11
C SER A 17 12.69 6.95 -9.33
N VAL A 18 12.98 5.66 -9.57
CA VAL A 18 12.40 4.54 -8.81
C VAL A 18 12.66 4.69 -7.30
N SER A 19 13.89 5.09 -6.93
CA SER A 19 14.25 5.30 -5.51
C SER A 19 13.46 6.43 -4.88
N GLU A 20 13.22 7.52 -5.61
CA GLU A 20 12.45 8.67 -5.14
C GLU A 20 10.96 8.30 -5.01
N ALA A 21 10.37 7.65 -6.01
CA ALA A 21 8.98 7.21 -5.93
C ALA A 21 8.75 6.24 -4.76
N SER A 22 9.68 5.29 -4.54
CA SER A 22 9.63 4.36 -3.41
C SER A 22 9.74 5.08 -2.05
N LYS A 23 10.65 6.06 -1.94
CA LYS A 23 10.78 6.87 -0.73
C LYS A 23 9.48 7.66 -0.46
N ASN A 24 8.96 8.35 -1.48
CA ASN A 24 7.77 9.17 -1.33
C ASN A 24 6.53 8.33 -0.99
N LEU A 25 6.43 7.08 -1.48
CA LEU A 25 5.38 6.15 -1.06
C LEU A 25 5.50 5.79 0.42
N LYS A 26 6.72 5.50 0.91
CA LYS A 26 6.94 5.20 2.33
C LYS A 26 6.54 6.36 3.23
N ASP A 27 6.92 7.59 2.86
CA ASP A 27 6.57 8.78 3.62
C ASP A 27 5.04 8.99 3.65
N ALA A 28 4.36 8.80 2.51
CA ALA A 28 2.90 8.87 2.44
C ALA A 28 2.21 7.80 3.31
N MET A 29 2.73 6.57 3.28
CA MET A 29 2.24 5.46 4.09
C MET A 29 2.40 5.72 5.59
N ILE A 30 3.53 6.28 6.03
CA ILE A 30 3.74 6.64 7.43
C ILE A 30 2.70 7.67 7.87
N GLY A 31 2.53 8.76 7.11
CA GLY A 31 1.55 9.80 7.44
C GLY A 31 0.11 9.27 7.46
N PHE A 32 -0.23 8.36 6.54
CA PHE A 32 -1.53 7.70 6.51
C PHE A 32 -1.78 6.87 7.78
N LEU A 33 -0.85 5.99 8.15
CA LEU A 33 -0.99 5.11 9.32
C LEU A 33 -0.95 5.89 10.65
N GLU A 34 -0.14 6.94 10.73
CA GLU A 34 -0.13 7.83 11.90
C GLU A 34 -1.47 8.55 12.07
N SER A 35 -2.02 9.09 10.98
CA SER A 35 -3.34 9.72 10.98
C SER A 35 -4.44 8.73 11.40
N ALA A 36 -4.37 7.48 10.91
CA ALA A 36 -5.30 6.42 11.28
C ALA A 36 -5.21 6.07 12.78
N ARG A 37 -4.00 6.03 13.33
CA ARG A 37 -3.75 5.81 14.76
C ARG A 37 -4.34 6.92 15.61
N GLU A 38 -4.11 8.17 15.25
CA GLU A 38 -4.63 9.34 15.97
C GLU A 38 -6.16 9.39 15.97
N ARG A 39 -6.77 8.93 14.89
CA ARG A 39 -8.23 8.80 14.75
C ARG A 39 -8.81 7.55 15.42
N GLY A 40 -7.97 6.67 15.96
CA GLY A 40 -8.41 5.43 16.63
C GLY A 40 -8.90 4.32 15.70
N VAL A 41 -8.72 4.45 14.38
CA VAL A 41 -9.23 3.53 13.34
C VAL A 41 -8.14 2.65 12.72
N LEU A 42 -6.91 2.70 13.23
CA LEU A 42 -5.77 1.96 12.68
C LEU A 42 -6.03 0.45 12.60
N ARG A 43 -6.67 -0.13 13.62
CA ARG A 43 -6.96 -1.57 13.65
C ARG A 43 -7.89 -1.98 12.52
N GLU A 44 -8.99 -1.25 12.37
CA GLU A 44 -10.02 -1.50 11.34
C GLU A 44 -9.40 -1.41 9.95
N ILE A 45 -8.62 -0.35 9.68
CA ILE A 45 -7.91 -0.17 8.41
C ILE A 45 -6.92 -1.32 8.14
N LEU A 46 -6.19 -1.79 9.15
CA LEU A 46 -5.27 -2.91 8.98
C LEU A 46 -6.03 -4.21 8.67
N GLU A 47 -7.14 -4.47 9.36
CA GLU A 47 -7.99 -5.64 9.10
C GLU A 47 -8.60 -5.59 7.70
N GLU A 48 -9.11 -4.44 7.26
CA GLU A 48 -9.64 -4.22 5.90
C GLU A 48 -8.55 -4.38 4.82
N ALA A 49 -7.33 -3.93 5.09
CA ALA A 49 -6.16 -4.11 4.25
C ALA A 49 -5.65 -5.56 4.22
N GLY A 50 -6.31 -6.49 4.93
CA GLY A 50 -5.97 -7.90 4.96
C GLY A 50 -4.78 -8.24 5.86
N TYR A 51 -4.37 -7.34 6.76
CA TYR A 51 -3.35 -7.63 7.74
C TYR A 51 -3.92 -8.49 8.87
N SER A 52 -3.26 -9.61 9.16
CA SER A 52 -3.62 -10.46 10.29
C SER A 52 -2.67 -10.25 11.47
N VAL A 53 -3.23 -10.26 12.68
CA VAL A 53 -2.47 -10.34 13.93
C VAL A 53 -2.10 -11.81 14.14
N GLY A 54 -0.82 -12.10 14.33
CA GLY A 54 -0.36 -13.48 14.56
C GLY A 54 -1.06 -14.15 15.75
N GLU A 55 -1.34 -15.46 15.66
CA GLU A 55 -2.19 -16.23 16.57
C GLU A 55 -1.68 -16.38 18.03
N THR A 56 -0.57 -15.76 18.44
CA THR A 56 -0.03 -15.96 19.80
C THR A 56 0.78 -14.77 20.27
N GLY A 57 0.16 -13.83 20.98
CA GLY A 57 0.82 -12.83 21.84
C GLY A 57 1.80 -11.84 21.18
N ASN A 58 2.09 -12.01 19.89
CA ASN A 58 3.08 -11.24 19.16
C ASN A 58 2.34 -10.19 18.34
N HIS A 59 2.63 -8.92 18.59
CA HIS A 59 2.10 -7.76 17.85
C HIS A 59 2.68 -7.67 16.43
N GLN A 60 2.90 -8.80 15.77
CA GLN A 60 3.41 -8.89 14.40
C GLN A 60 2.22 -8.86 13.44
N LEU A 61 2.20 -7.82 12.62
CA LEU A 61 1.26 -7.64 11.52
C LEU A 61 1.80 -8.38 10.30
N HIS A 62 1.03 -9.33 9.77
CA HIS A 62 1.36 -10.02 8.54
C HIS A 62 0.61 -9.39 7.38
N ALA A 63 1.34 -8.85 6.40
CA ALA A 63 0.76 -8.35 5.17
C ALA A 63 0.13 -9.51 4.36
N PRO A 64 -0.92 -9.24 3.57
CA PRO A 64 -1.48 -10.23 2.66
C PRO A 64 -0.42 -10.72 1.68
N LYS A 65 -0.48 -12.01 1.33
CA LYS A 65 0.43 -12.58 0.33
C LYS A 65 0.02 -12.12 -1.05
N PHE A 66 0.89 -11.36 -1.69
CA PHE A 66 0.73 -10.98 -3.08
C PHE A 66 0.92 -12.18 -4.00
N PHE A 67 0.01 -12.36 -4.98
CA PHE A 67 0.02 -13.53 -5.87
C PHE A 67 0.62 -13.22 -7.26
N MET A 68 0.17 -12.15 -7.95
CA MET A 68 0.62 -11.87 -9.32
C MET A 68 0.30 -10.43 -9.78
N PHE A 69 1.25 -9.78 -10.48
CA PHE A 69 1.04 -8.57 -11.28
C PHE A 69 1.15 -8.93 -12.76
N GLU A 70 0.28 -8.38 -13.60
CA GLU A 70 0.34 -8.54 -15.06
C GLU A 70 0.15 -7.17 -15.74
N ASP A 71 1.08 -6.79 -16.60
CA ASP A 71 0.95 -5.64 -17.47
C ASP A 71 0.05 -6.02 -18.67
N THR A 72 -1.17 -5.49 -18.71
CA THR A 72 -2.07 -5.69 -19.86
C THR A 72 -2.06 -4.46 -20.76
N MET A 73 -1.68 -4.64 -22.02
CA MET A 73 -1.90 -3.62 -23.06
C MET A 73 -3.30 -3.80 -23.67
N ILE A 74 -4.18 -2.82 -23.48
CA ILE A 74 -5.49 -2.81 -24.12
C ILE A 74 -5.35 -2.10 -25.48
N PRO A 75 -5.51 -2.80 -26.63
CA PRO A 75 -5.45 -2.15 -27.92
C PRO A 75 -6.65 -1.20 -28.08
N LEU A 76 -6.38 0.08 -28.32
CA LEU A 76 -7.41 1.06 -28.68
C LEU A 76 -7.88 0.77 -30.10
N GLN A 77 -9.00 0.07 -30.22
CA GLN A 77 -9.78 0.05 -31.46
C GLN A 77 -10.54 1.38 -31.51
N TYR A 78 -10.55 2.06 -32.65
CA TYR A 78 -11.03 3.44 -32.89
C TYR A 78 -9.95 4.54 -32.73
N ALA A 79 -9.17 4.71 -33.80
CA ALA A 79 -8.59 5.98 -34.22
C ALA A 79 -9.10 6.29 -35.63
#